data_AF-A0A351FX40-F1
#
_entry.id   AF-A0A351FX40-F1
#
_cell.length_a   1.000
_cell.length_b   1.000
_cell.length_c   1.000
_cell.angle_alpha   90.00
_cell.angle_beta   90.00
_cell.angle_gamma   90.00
#
_symmetry.space_group_name_H-M   'P 1'
#
loop_
_entity.id
_entity.type
_entity.pdbx_description
1 polymer ?
#
loop_
_entity_poly.entity_id
_entity_poly.type
_entity_poly.pdbx_seq_one_letter_code
_entity_poly.pdbx_strand_id
1 'polypeptide(L)' 'MKHAIVFPGDHLIAASSPGGVARHYRLQVFDQANDSWRREGTFRIAEEAEAEADSLRSRGLHARVVSYRMCPVAA' A
#
# COMPACT_ATOMS: atom_id res chain seq x y z
N MET A 1 -21.39 29.50 8.70
CA MET A 1 -22.05 28.34 9.32
C MET A 1 -20.98 27.30 9.67
N LYS A 2 -21.04 26.75 10.89
CA LYS A 2 -20.22 25.65 11.44
C LYS A 2 -20.34 24.42 10.50
N HIS A 3 -19.37 23.52 10.33
CA HIS A 3 -18.80 22.63 11.34
C HIS A 3 -17.42 22.09 10.93
N ALA A 4 -16.49 22.09 11.89
CA ALA A 4 -15.24 21.34 11.83
C ALA A 4 -15.51 19.88 12.25
N ILE A 5 -14.96 18.91 11.53
CA ILE A 5 -14.80 17.53 12.00
C ILE A 5 -13.29 17.32 12.22
N VAL A 6 -12.93 17.18 13.49
CA VAL A 6 -11.60 16.90 14.00
C VAL A 6 -11.39 15.37 13.95
N PHE A 7 -10.35 14.90 13.27
CA PHE A 7 -9.86 13.53 13.37
C PHE A 7 -8.74 13.49 14.42
N PRO A 8 -8.79 12.61 15.43
CA PRO A 8 -7.72 12.49 16.41
C PRO A 8 -6.57 11.68 15.80
N GLY A 9 -5.42 12.32 15.63
CA GLY A 9 -4.20 11.71 15.10
C GLY A 9 -3.58 12.56 14.01
N ASP A 10 -2.83 13.58 14.42
CA ASP A 10 -2.07 14.48 13.55
C ASP A 10 -1.22 13.70 12.55
N HIS A 11 -1.59 13.72 11.26
CA HIS A 11 -0.68 13.89 10.13
C HIS A 11 -1.49 14.19 8.87
N LEU A 12 -1.59 15.48 8.55
CA LEU A 12 -2.09 15.96 7.27
C LEU A 12 -1.03 15.64 6.19
N ILE A 13 -1.23 14.58 5.41
CA ILE A 13 -0.48 14.40 4.15
C ILE A 13 -1.22 15.19 3.08
N ALA A 14 -0.80 16.45 2.88
CA ALA A 14 -1.20 17.23 1.73
C ALA A 14 -0.54 16.64 0.47
N ALA A 15 -1.33 16.09 -0.45
CA ALA A 15 -0.85 15.68 -1.78
C ALA A 15 -1.07 16.85 -2.75
N SER A 16 -0.03 17.65 -2.99
CA SER A 16 -0.03 18.69 -4.02
C SER A 16 0.65 18.17 -5.29
N SER A 17 -0.15 17.70 -6.27
CA SER A 17 0.08 17.88 -7.72
C SER A 17 -0.84 16.97 -8.53
N PRO A 18 -1.32 17.42 -9.71
CA PRO A 18 -2.04 16.56 -10.64
C PRO A 18 -1.04 15.62 -11.34
N GLY A 19 -1.36 14.33 -11.39
CA GLY A 19 -0.82 13.40 -12.38
C GLY A 19 0.46 12.67 -12.01
N GLY A 20 0.37 11.66 -11.14
CA GLY A 20 1.41 10.63 -11.03
C GLY A 20 1.43 9.97 -9.67
N VAL A 21 0.87 8.77 -9.55
CA VAL A 21 1.10 7.96 -8.36
C VAL A 21 2.54 7.48 -8.43
N ALA A 22 3.38 7.90 -7.47
CA ALA A 22 4.76 7.45 -7.37
C ALA A 22 4.82 5.92 -7.35
N ARG A 23 5.80 5.34 -8.07
CA ARG A 23 6.02 3.90 -8.11
C ARG A 23 6.13 3.37 -6.68
N HIS A 24 5.32 2.37 -6.38
CA HIS A 24 5.31 1.71 -5.09
C HIS A 24 5.02 0.22 -5.26
N TYR A 25 5.38 -0.56 -4.25
CA TYR A 25 5.18 -2.01 -4.19
C TYR A 25 4.22 -2.29 -3.05
N ARG A 26 3.14 -3.02 -3.34
CA ARG A 26 2.18 -3.43 -2.32
C ARG A 26 2.50 -4.86 -1.91
N LEU A 27 2.73 -5.06 -0.62
CA LEU A 27 2.79 -6.38 -0.04
C LEU A 27 1.38 -6.84 0.28
N GLN A 28 1.02 -8.02 -0.20
CA GLN A 28 -0.27 -8.63 0.04
C GLN A 28 -0.10 -10.00 0.67
N VAL A 29 -0.97 -10.31 1.61
CA VAL A 29 -1.07 -11.62 2.25
C VAL A 29 -2.42 -12.22 1.90
N PHE A 30 -2.42 -13.51 1.59
CA PHE A 30 -3.65 -14.24 1.35
C PHE A 30 -4.36 -14.50 2.67
N ASP A 31 -5.59 -14.03 2.76
CA ASP A 31 -6.51 -14.32 3.84
C ASP A 31 -7.40 -15.50 3.43
N GLN A 32 -7.14 -16.65 4.03
CA GLN A 32 -7.90 -17.88 3.78
C GLN A 32 -9.35 -17.77 4.26
N ALA A 33 -9.64 -16.96 5.29
CA ALA A 33 -10.99 -16.84 5.83
C ALA A 33 -11.92 -16.12 4.87
N ASN A 34 -11.37 -15.15 4.13
CA ASN A 34 -12.10 -14.33 3.17
C ASN A 34 -11.80 -14.69 1.71
N ASP A 35 -11.05 -15.78 1.47
CA ASP A 35 -10.56 -16.22 0.15
C ASP A 35 -10.02 -15.07 -0.71
N SER A 36 -9.25 -14.16 -0.09
CA SER A 36 -8.89 -12.89 -0.72
C SER A 36 -7.51 -12.40 -0.34
N TRP A 37 -6.94 -11.53 -1.17
CA TRP A 37 -5.66 -10.89 -0.89
C TRP A 37 -5.88 -9.58 -0.14
N ARG A 38 -5.38 -9.49 1.08
CA ARG A 38 -5.37 -8.25 1.87
C ARG A 38 -4.02 -7.56 1.76
N ARG A 39 -4.02 -6.22 1.77
CA ARG A 39 -2.78 -5.43 1.76
C ARG A 39 -2.20 -5.39 3.17
N GLU A 40 -0.96 -5.88 3.31
CA GLU A 40 -0.20 -5.83 4.56
C GLU A 40 0.66 -4.56 4.64
N GLY A 41 1.26 -4.16 3.51
CA GLY A 41 2.19 -3.02 3.48
C GLY A 41 2.33 -2.35 2.13
N THR A 42 2.99 -1.19 2.10
CA THR A 42 3.37 -0.46 0.89
C THR A 42 4.79 0.06 1.02
N PHE A 43 5.62 -0.25 0.02
CA PHE A 43 7.05 0.04 0.00
C PHE A 43 7.40 0.88 -1.21
N ARG A 44 8.45 1.70 -1.09
CA ARG A 44 9.00 2.47 -2.23
C ARG A 44 10.04 1.66 -3.00
N ILE A 45 10.67 0.70 -2.34
CA ILE A 45 11.79 -0.10 -2.84
C ILE A 45 11.32 -1.55 -2.98
N ALA A 46 11.76 -2.24 -4.06
CA ALA A 46 11.33 -3.61 -4.33
C ALA A 46 11.96 -4.58 -3.33
N GLU A 47 13.25 -4.39 -3.07
CA GLU A 47 14.05 -5.23 -2.19
C GLU A 47 13.47 -5.27 -0.77
N GLU A 48 13.02 -4.12 -0.24
CA GLU A 48 12.35 -4.05 1.07
C GLU A 48 11.02 -4.84 1.08
N ALA A 49 10.24 -4.71 0.01
CA ALA A 49 8.96 -5.42 -0.10
C ALA A 49 9.14 -6.93 -0.21
N GLU A 50 10.16 -7.39 -0.94
CA GLU A 50 10.47 -8.81 -1.09
C GLU A 50 11.08 -9.39 0.19
N ALA A 51 11.98 -8.66 0.87
CA ALA A 51 12.52 -9.08 2.16
C ALA A 51 11.40 -9.31 3.20
N GLU A 52 10.42 -8.42 3.25
CA GLU A 52 9.25 -8.59 4.12
C GLU A 52 8.34 -9.74 3.63
N ALA A 53 8.16 -9.89 2.32
CA ALA A 53 7.41 -11.02 1.77
C ALA A 53 8.03 -12.37 2.12
N ASP A 54 9.35 -12.48 2.07
CA ASP A 54 10.10 -13.69 2.44
C ASP A 54 10.00 -13.98 3.94
N SER A 55 10.07 -12.94 4.77
CA SER A 55 9.78 -13.06 6.21
C SER A 55 8.39 -13.64 6.46
N LEU A 56 7.35 -13.13 5.79
CA LEU A 56 5.98 -13.65 5.92
C LEU A 56 5.85 -15.08 5.38
N ARG A 57 6.49 -15.40 4.26
CA ARG A 57 6.52 -16.76 3.70
C ARG A 57 7.18 -17.75 4.66
N SER A 58 8.28 -17.35 5.31
CA SER A 58 8.97 -18.19 6.31
C SER A 58 8.09 -18.51 7.53
N ARG A 59 7.13 -17.63 7.83
CA ARG A 59 6.11 -17.81 8.89
C ARG A 59 4.91 -18.64 8.43
N GLY A 60 4.95 -19.19 7.22
CA GLY A 60 3.89 -20.02 6.64
C GLY A 60 2.75 -19.21 6.00
N LEU A 61 2.89 -17.90 5.83
CA LEU A 61 1.88 -17.07 5.19
C LEU A 61 2.10 -17.03 3.68
N HIS A 62 1.00 -17.07 2.92
CA HIS A 62 1.06 -16.82 1.48
C HIS A 62 1.17 -15.32 1.23
N ALA A 63 2.39 -14.84 0.94
CA ALA A 63 2.67 -13.43 0.67
C ALA A 63 3.15 -13.19 -0.77
N ARG A 64 2.72 -12.07 -1.36
CA ARG A 64 3.13 -11.61 -2.70
C ARG A 64 3.40 -10.11 -2.74
N VAL A 65 4.32 -9.71 -3.61
CA VAL A 65 4.61 -8.31 -3.91
C VAL A 65 3.96 -7.93 -5.24
N VAL A 66 3.26 -6.80 -5.26
CA VAL A 66 2.62 -6.27 -6.47
C VAL A 66 3.21 -4.91 -6.80
N SER A 67 3.86 -4.79 -7.96
CA SER A 67 4.37 -3.50 -8.43
C SER A 67 3.22 -2.64 -8.95
N TYR A 68 3.04 -1.46 -8.37
CA TYR A 68 2.11 -0.45 -8.85
C TYR A 68 2.88 0.67 -9.54
N ARG A 69 2.62 0.81 -10.84
CA ARG A 69 3.05 1.93 -11.65
C ARG A 69 1.79 2.41 -12.38
N MET A 70 1.18 3.50 -11.94
CA MET A 70 0.15 4.13 -12.76
C MET A 70 0.85 5.14 -13.66
N CYS A 71 0.85 4.88 -14.97
CA CYS A 71 1.12 5.92 -15.95
C CYS A 71 -0.03 6.94 -15.84
N PRO A 72 0.24 8.25 -15.70
CA PRO A 72 -0.82 9.24 -15.74
C PRO A 72 -1.50 9.13 -17.11
N VAL A 73 -2.79 8.80 -17.12
CA VAL A 73 -3.62 9.00 -18.31
C VAL A 73 -4.00 10.47 -18.27
N ALA A 74 -3.55 11.22 -19.26
CA ALA A 74 -3.99 12.58 -19.49
C ALA A 74 -5.51 12.59 -19.74
N ALA A 75 -6.21 13.50 -19.06
CA ALA A 75 -7.53 13.98 -19.47
C ALA A 75 -7.56 15.48 -19.20
#